data_AF-A0A0U0W8V3-F1
#
_entry.id   AF-A0A0U0W8V3-F1
#
_cell.length_a   1.000
_cell.length_b   1.000
_cell.length_c   1.000
_cell.angle_alpha   90.00
_cell.angle_beta   90.00
_cell.angle_gamma   90.00
#
_symmetry.space_group_name_H-M   'P 1'
#
loop_
_entity.id
_entity.type
_entity.pdbx_description
1 polymer ?
#
loop_
_entity_poly.entity_id
_entity_poly.type
_entity_poly.pdbx_seq_one_letter_code
_entity_poly.pdbx_strand_id
1 'polypeptide(L)'
;MDIDGRTDECAAQSANAVPIVSSPRLHVAFVCSFNRARSVMAAAIFADQLRERGLSDLVRVTSAGTAACPGDHADEQACAVLRERGCPEPVDHRAALLGDEHIGADLVVALGREHVGVLQVCGVEDDRLACVDVRNPIFGADFEQAFDAIDAAMPGLHEWLDGRLTEPGFGRLETAVGFRFWTGASGDVLRSPYLSHITWPTKWSHAECANPEHVPPAPGCECGWYADIEVADLIARARGFPRVARDVARLGVVDPPWSYLVVGKVQLFDVLPFRPPPTMVISPRAEYRARLGGILELGLLDTDGGPEAVAFGQELSERYDVEVLDISDRGLLDDFAPGTGG
;
A
#
# COMPACT_ATOMS: atom_id res chain seq x y z
N MET A 1 -23.80 -2.97 55.48
CA MET A 1 -24.59 -3.93 54.68
C MET A 1 -25.46 -3.14 53.73
N ASP A 2 -24.90 -2.28 52.88
CA ASP A 2 -23.91 -2.50 51.80
C ASP A 2 -24.64 -2.61 50.43
N ILE A 3 -24.54 -1.51 49.66
CA ILE A 3 -24.12 -1.37 48.22
C ILE A 3 -24.57 -2.50 47.25
N ASP A 4 -25.13 -2.28 46.06
CA ASP A 4 -24.81 -1.40 44.92
C ASP A 4 -26.02 -1.48 43.94
N GLY A 5 -26.36 -0.55 43.03
CA GLY A 5 -25.48 0.28 42.21
C GLY A 5 -25.02 -0.47 40.94
N ARG A 6 -25.89 -0.69 39.93
CA ARG A 6 -25.40 -1.13 38.60
C ARG A 6 -26.15 -0.48 37.44
N THR A 7 -25.46 0.49 36.88
CA THR A 7 -25.59 1.18 35.60
C THR A 7 -25.26 0.25 34.41
N ASP A 8 -25.95 0.49 33.30
CA ASP A 8 -25.52 0.34 31.90
C ASP A 8 -24.37 -0.66 31.61
N GLU A 9 -24.72 -1.92 31.36
CA GLU A 9 -23.88 -2.88 30.63
C GLU A 9 -24.46 -3.10 29.23
N CYS A 10 -24.21 -2.16 28.32
CA CYS A 10 -24.48 -2.33 26.90
C CYS A 10 -23.31 -1.82 26.05
N ALA A 11 -22.09 -2.32 26.32
CA ALA A 11 -20.90 -1.97 25.53
C ALA A 11 -19.75 -2.97 25.71
N ALA A 12 -19.96 -4.28 25.54
CA ALA A 12 -18.85 -5.23 25.44
C ALA A 12 -19.31 -6.61 24.93
N GLN A 13 -19.71 -6.73 23.66
CA GLN A 13 -19.73 -8.04 22.98
C GLN A 13 -19.87 -7.86 21.46
N SER A 14 -18.72 -7.67 20.81
CA SER A 14 -18.52 -7.96 19.38
C SER A 14 -17.03 -8.19 19.13
N ALA A 15 -16.42 -9.07 19.91
CA ALA A 15 -15.09 -9.62 19.67
C ALA A 15 -15.28 -11.01 19.05
N ASN A 16 -15.57 -11.04 17.75
CA ASN A 16 -15.28 -12.14 16.82
C ASN A 16 -15.94 -11.85 15.47
N ALA A 17 -15.17 -11.23 14.57
CA ALA A 17 -15.44 -11.28 13.14
C ALA A 17 -14.11 -11.23 12.39
N VAL A 18 -13.70 -12.37 11.84
CA VAL A 18 -13.01 -12.45 10.54
C VAL A 18 -14.10 -12.90 9.58
N PRO A 19 -14.43 -12.17 8.49
CA PRO A 19 -13.71 -12.25 7.20
C PRO A 19 -13.66 -10.87 6.46
N ILE A 20 -13.10 -10.63 5.25
CA ILE A 20 -13.58 -11.05 3.91
C ILE A 20 -12.61 -10.51 2.82
N VAL A 21 -12.47 -11.30 1.76
CA VAL A 21 -11.84 -10.99 0.47
C VAL A 21 -12.53 -9.80 -0.21
N SER A 22 -11.83 -8.67 -0.28
CA SER A 22 -12.17 -7.54 -1.15
C SER A 22 -12.12 -8.02 -2.61
N SER A 23 -13.23 -7.95 -3.34
CA SER A 23 -13.13 -8.07 -4.80
C SER A 23 -12.34 -6.87 -5.33
N PRO A 24 -11.35 -7.08 -6.23
CA PRO A 24 -10.55 -5.98 -6.74
C PRO A 24 -11.44 -4.92 -7.38
N ARG A 25 -11.23 -3.66 -7.01
CA ARG A 25 -12.06 -2.53 -7.40
C ARG A 25 -11.61 -1.85 -8.69
N LEU A 26 -10.34 -2.03 -9.04
CA LEU A 26 -9.77 -1.55 -10.28
C LEU A 26 -9.19 -2.72 -11.06
N HIS A 27 -9.20 -2.60 -12.38
CA HIS A 27 -8.67 -3.59 -13.30
C HIS A 27 -7.76 -2.93 -14.33
N VAL A 28 -6.51 -3.38 -14.39
CA VAL A 28 -5.54 -3.00 -15.42
C VAL A 28 -5.21 -4.21 -16.30
N ALA A 29 -5.34 -4.04 -17.62
CA ALA A 29 -5.05 -5.07 -18.61
C ALA A 29 -3.89 -4.66 -19.52
N PHE A 30 -2.81 -5.44 -19.54
CA PHE A 30 -1.68 -5.23 -20.46
C PHE A 30 -1.86 -6.05 -21.74
N VAL A 31 -1.73 -5.42 -22.90
CA VAL A 31 -1.98 -6.07 -24.19
C VAL A 31 -0.75 -5.99 -25.09
N CYS A 32 -0.36 -7.13 -25.65
CA CYS A 32 0.62 -7.19 -26.74
C CYS A 32 0.13 -8.10 -27.87
N SER A 33 1.02 -8.62 -28.74
CA SER A 33 0.60 -9.48 -29.85
C SER A 33 0.25 -10.91 -29.40
N PHE A 34 1.18 -11.58 -28.71
CA PHE A 34 1.06 -13.02 -28.43
C PHE A 34 0.85 -13.36 -26.95
N ASN A 35 0.94 -12.36 -26.06
CA ASN A 35 0.86 -12.56 -24.61
C ASN A 35 1.88 -13.55 -24.03
N ARG A 36 3.13 -13.46 -24.50
CA ARG A 36 4.23 -14.30 -24.03
C ARG A 36 5.42 -13.52 -23.47
N ALA A 37 5.67 -12.30 -23.97
CA ALA A 37 6.80 -11.47 -23.55
C ALA A 37 6.33 -10.14 -22.92
N ARG A 38 6.19 -9.08 -23.72
CA ARG A 38 5.91 -7.70 -23.27
C ARG A 38 4.80 -7.58 -22.22
N SER A 39 3.59 -8.08 -22.51
CA SER A 39 2.45 -7.92 -21.60
C SER A 39 2.55 -8.80 -20.35
N VAL A 40 3.30 -9.90 -20.42
CA VAL A 40 3.62 -10.74 -19.27
C VAL A 40 4.60 -10.02 -18.34
N MET A 41 5.66 -9.43 -18.92
CA MET A 41 6.63 -8.64 -18.16
C MET A 41 5.98 -7.45 -17.48
N ALA A 42 5.17 -6.67 -18.20
CA ALA A 42 4.48 -5.53 -17.61
C ALA A 42 3.50 -5.93 -16.51
N ALA A 43 2.74 -7.02 -16.70
CA ALA A 43 1.85 -7.53 -15.67
C ALA A 43 2.62 -8.01 -14.43
N ALA A 44 3.74 -8.71 -14.61
CA ALA A 44 4.58 -9.18 -13.51
C ALA A 44 5.19 -8.02 -12.72
N ILE A 45 5.80 -7.05 -13.41
CA ILE A 45 6.39 -5.86 -12.77
C ILE A 45 5.32 -5.07 -12.02
N PHE A 46 4.20 -4.77 -12.66
CA PHE A 46 3.15 -3.97 -12.02
C PHE A 46 2.47 -4.72 -10.87
N ALA A 47 2.21 -6.02 -10.99
CA ALA A 47 1.63 -6.82 -9.91
C ALA A 47 2.57 -6.90 -8.70
N ASP A 48 3.88 -7.02 -8.93
CA ASP A 48 4.88 -7.02 -7.87
C ASP A 48 4.96 -5.66 -7.17
N GLN A 49 5.00 -4.58 -7.93
CA GLN A 49 4.94 -3.22 -7.37
C GLN A 49 3.62 -2.97 -6.63
N LEU A 50 2.48 -3.47 -7.10
CA LEU A 50 1.23 -3.38 -6.34
C LEU A 50 1.27 -4.17 -5.03
N ARG A 51 1.95 -5.31 -5.00
CA ARG A 51 2.17 -6.10 -3.77
C ARG A 51 3.02 -5.32 -2.78
N GLU A 52 4.12 -4.71 -3.22
CA GLU A 52 4.95 -3.83 -2.39
C GLU A 52 4.16 -2.63 -1.87
N ARG A 53 3.17 -2.15 -2.63
CA ARG A 53 2.26 -1.08 -2.23
C ARG A 53 1.07 -1.54 -1.39
N GLY A 54 0.92 -2.83 -1.11
CA GLY A 54 -0.26 -3.36 -0.41
C GLY A 54 -1.59 -3.15 -1.16
N LEU A 55 -1.55 -3.02 -2.49
CA LEU A 55 -2.71 -2.74 -3.36
C LEU A 55 -3.22 -3.96 -4.13
N SER A 56 -2.63 -5.14 -3.91
CA SER A 56 -2.98 -6.38 -4.63
C SER A 56 -4.46 -6.76 -4.55
N ASP A 57 -5.11 -6.50 -3.41
CA ASP A 57 -6.55 -6.81 -3.22
C ASP A 57 -7.49 -5.74 -3.79
N LEU A 58 -6.95 -4.58 -4.18
CA LEU A 58 -7.70 -3.47 -4.76
C LEU A 58 -7.58 -3.40 -6.27
N VAL A 59 -6.46 -3.88 -6.83
CA VAL A 59 -6.16 -3.76 -8.25
C VAL A 59 -5.91 -5.15 -8.84
N ARG A 60 -6.84 -5.59 -9.71
CA ARG A 60 -6.66 -6.77 -10.55
C ARG A 60 -5.74 -6.41 -11.70
N VAL A 61 -4.70 -7.22 -11.90
CA VAL A 61 -3.84 -7.14 -13.07
C VAL A 61 -4.09 -8.34 -13.97
N THR A 62 -4.23 -8.10 -15.26
CA THR A 62 -4.35 -9.15 -16.28
C THR A 62 -3.48 -8.83 -17.48
N SER A 63 -3.26 -9.82 -18.35
CA SER A 63 -2.60 -9.58 -19.62
C SER A 63 -3.23 -10.42 -20.73
N ALA A 64 -3.18 -9.91 -21.96
CA ALA A 64 -3.72 -10.57 -23.14
C ALA A 64 -2.90 -10.28 -24.40
N GLY A 65 -3.24 -10.98 -25.47
CA GLY A 65 -2.63 -10.83 -26.78
C GLY A 65 -3.68 -10.70 -27.87
N THR A 66 -3.46 -9.80 -28.83
CA THR A 66 -4.38 -9.61 -29.97
C THR A 66 -4.41 -10.80 -30.93
N ALA A 67 -3.37 -11.64 -30.89
CA ALA A 67 -3.21 -12.86 -31.68
C ALA A 67 -2.59 -14.00 -30.84
N ALA A 68 -2.87 -14.03 -29.53
CA ALA A 68 -2.35 -15.07 -28.65
C ALA A 68 -2.91 -16.46 -29.01
N CYS A 69 -2.10 -17.48 -28.78
CA CYS A 69 -2.56 -18.87 -28.70
C CYS A 69 -2.86 -19.18 -27.22
N PRO A 70 -4.14 -19.34 -26.82
CA PRO A 70 -4.47 -19.52 -25.42
C PRO A 70 -3.77 -20.73 -24.80
N GLY A 71 -3.21 -20.55 -23.60
CA GLY A 71 -2.50 -21.61 -22.88
C GLY A 71 -0.98 -21.65 -23.10
N ASP A 72 -0.44 -20.89 -24.05
CA ASP A 72 1.02 -20.79 -24.22
C ASP A 72 1.70 -20.26 -22.95
N HIS A 73 2.88 -20.77 -22.66
CA HIS A 73 3.71 -20.27 -21.56
C HIS A 73 4.36 -18.92 -21.92
N ALA A 74 4.78 -18.20 -20.88
CA ALA A 74 5.64 -17.03 -21.02
C ALA A 74 6.92 -17.39 -21.79
N ASP A 75 7.47 -16.41 -22.50
CA ASP A 75 8.74 -16.56 -23.20
C ASP A 75 9.88 -16.73 -22.18
N GLU A 76 10.71 -17.75 -22.38
CA GLU A 76 11.80 -18.07 -21.44
C GLU A 76 12.80 -16.91 -21.29
N GLN A 77 13.01 -16.09 -22.32
CA GLN A 77 13.89 -14.92 -22.24
C GLN A 77 13.24 -13.80 -21.45
N ALA A 78 11.92 -13.62 -21.56
CA ALA A 78 11.19 -12.67 -20.73
C ALA A 78 11.25 -13.07 -19.24
N CYS A 79 11.05 -14.36 -18.94
CA CYS A 79 11.23 -14.89 -17.58
C CYS A 79 12.67 -14.72 -17.06
N ALA A 80 13.67 -14.92 -17.93
CA ALA A 80 15.07 -14.71 -17.56
C ALA A 80 15.35 -13.27 -17.15
N VAL A 81 14.90 -12.29 -17.94
CA VAL A 81 15.09 -10.87 -17.63
C VAL A 81 14.36 -10.48 -16.34
N LEU A 82 13.12 -10.93 -16.13
CA LEU A 82 12.37 -10.66 -14.89
C LEU A 82 13.15 -11.15 -13.67
N ARG A 83 13.61 -12.41 -13.70
CA ARG A 83 14.39 -13.01 -12.61
C ARG A 83 15.73 -12.30 -12.38
N GLU A 84 16.44 -11.91 -13.44
CA GLU A 84 17.69 -11.15 -13.33
C GLU A 84 17.49 -9.75 -12.72
N ARG A 85 16.30 -9.17 -12.89
CA ARG A 85 15.91 -7.88 -12.32
C ARG A 85 15.24 -7.99 -10.94
N GLY A 86 15.13 -9.20 -10.39
CA GLY A 86 14.56 -9.45 -9.07
C GLY A 86 13.02 -9.48 -9.03
N CYS A 87 12.35 -9.45 -10.18
CA CYS A 87 10.90 -9.56 -10.26
C CYS A 87 10.45 -11.03 -10.15
N PRO A 88 9.27 -11.31 -9.57
CA PRO A 88 8.69 -12.65 -9.55
C PRO A 88 8.54 -13.25 -10.94
N GLU A 89 8.90 -14.53 -11.07
CA GLU A 89 8.72 -15.26 -12.31
C GLU A 89 7.24 -15.64 -12.49
N PRO A 90 6.64 -15.41 -13.67
CA PRO A 90 5.22 -15.66 -13.92
C PRO A 90 4.97 -17.14 -14.25
N VAL A 91 5.30 -18.04 -13.31
CA VAL A 91 5.28 -19.51 -13.50
C VAL A 91 3.90 -20.06 -13.91
N ASP A 92 2.85 -19.46 -13.37
CA ASP A 92 1.47 -19.86 -13.64
C ASP A 92 0.85 -19.12 -14.84
N HIS A 93 1.62 -18.25 -15.52
CA HIS A 93 1.12 -17.52 -16.67
C HIS A 93 0.70 -18.46 -17.79
N ARG A 94 -0.48 -18.18 -18.34
CA ARG A 94 -1.00 -18.80 -19.55
C ARG A 94 -1.48 -17.70 -20.46
N ALA A 95 -1.01 -17.71 -21.69
CA ALA A 95 -1.39 -16.73 -22.67
C ALA A 95 -2.92 -16.71 -22.82
N ALA A 96 -3.50 -15.52 -22.87
CA ALA A 96 -4.91 -15.28 -23.10
C ALA A 96 -5.10 -14.49 -24.39
N LEU A 97 -6.08 -14.89 -25.20
CA LEU A 97 -6.53 -14.07 -26.33
C LEU A 97 -7.30 -12.87 -25.79
N LEU A 98 -7.09 -11.71 -26.40
CA LEU A 98 -7.86 -10.50 -26.11
C LEU A 98 -9.36 -10.80 -26.19
N GLY A 99 -10.12 -10.35 -25.19
CA GLY A 99 -11.54 -10.62 -25.05
C GLY A 99 -12.19 -9.65 -24.07
N ASP A 100 -13.50 -9.83 -23.85
CA ASP A 100 -14.35 -8.87 -23.13
C ASP A 100 -13.83 -8.50 -21.73
N GLU A 101 -13.24 -9.45 -20.99
CA GLU A 101 -12.67 -9.14 -19.67
C GLU A 101 -11.55 -8.11 -19.76
N HIS A 102 -10.71 -8.18 -20.80
CA HIS A 102 -9.58 -7.29 -20.99
C HIS A 102 -10.03 -5.92 -21.50
N ILE A 103 -11.01 -5.91 -22.40
CA ILE A 103 -11.59 -4.69 -22.99
C ILE A 103 -12.37 -3.89 -21.93
N GLY A 104 -13.00 -4.60 -20.99
CA GLY A 104 -13.75 -4.04 -19.88
C GLY A 104 -12.90 -3.47 -18.73
N ALA A 105 -11.56 -3.59 -18.79
CA ALA A 105 -10.68 -3.07 -17.75
C ALA A 105 -10.79 -1.53 -17.61
N ASP A 106 -10.57 -1.02 -16.40
CA ASP A 106 -10.54 0.42 -16.11
C ASP A 106 -9.38 1.13 -16.84
N LEU A 107 -8.30 0.39 -17.08
CA LEU A 107 -7.20 0.80 -17.94
C LEU A 107 -6.71 -0.38 -18.79
N VAL A 108 -6.63 -0.14 -20.09
CA VAL A 108 -5.98 -1.05 -21.04
C VAL A 108 -4.67 -0.42 -21.52
N VAL A 109 -3.58 -1.13 -21.34
CA VAL A 109 -2.23 -0.67 -21.68
C VAL A 109 -1.72 -1.44 -22.89
N ALA A 110 -1.69 -0.77 -24.04
CA ALA A 110 -1.08 -1.27 -25.27
C ALA A 110 0.45 -1.24 -25.17
N LEU A 111 1.12 -2.37 -25.37
CA LEU A 111 2.58 -2.46 -25.38
C LEU A 111 3.14 -2.49 -26.80
N GLY A 112 2.94 -1.37 -27.48
CA GLY A 112 3.25 -1.15 -28.88
C GLY A 112 2.16 -0.35 -29.57
N ARG A 113 2.55 0.61 -30.40
CA ARG A 113 1.57 1.43 -31.16
C ARG A 113 0.70 0.58 -32.09
N GLU A 114 1.21 -0.58 -32.51
CA GLU A 114 0.49 -1.51 -33.36
C GLU A 114 -0.79 -2.10 -32.72
N HIS A 115 -0.90 -2.08 -31.38
CA HIS A 115 -2.09 -2.62 -30.68
C HIS A 115 -3.19 -1.58 -30.47
N VAL A 116 -2.86 -0.29 -30.50
CA VAL A 116 -3.80 0.81 -30.23
C VAL A 116 -5.02 0.74 -31.16
N GLY A 117 -4.78 0.68 -32.47
CA GLY A 117 -5.87 0.62 -33.46
C GLY A 117 -6.73 -0.64 -33.34
N VAL A 118 -6.13 -1.78 -32.94
CA VAL A 118 -6.87 -3.02 -32.70
C VAL A 118 -7.78 -2.87 -31.48
N LEU A 119 -7.26 -2.32 -30.38
CA LEU A 119 -8.00 -2.11 -29.15
C LEU A 119 -9.16 -1.13 -29.31
N GLN A 120 -8.96 -0.05 -30.07
CA GLN A 120 -10.03 0.90 -30.41
C GLN A 120 -11.14 0.21 -31.23
N VAL A 121 -10.78 -0.59 -32.24
CA VAL A 121 -11.77 -1.35 -33.03
C VAL A 121 -12.52 -2.37 -32.17
N CYS A 122 -11.86 -2.94 -31.15
CA CYS A 122 -12.47 -3.83 -30.18
C CYS A 122 -13.34 -3.10 -29.11
N GLY A 123 -13.42 -1.77 -29.13
CA GLY A 123 -14.29 -0.99 -28.24
C GLY A 123 -13.64 -0.51 -26.94
N VAL A 124 -12.31 -0.44 -26.88
CA VAL A 124 -11.62 0.28 -25.80
C VAL A 124 -11.69 1.78 -26.09
N GLU A 125 -12.28 2.53 -25.16
CA GLU A 125 -12.40 3.98 -25.23
C GLU A 125 -11.04 4.67 -24.99
N ASP A 126 -10.81 5.81 -25.66
CA ASP A 126 -9.52 6.52 -25.63
C ASP A 126 -9.11 6.98 -24.22
N ASP A 127 -10.07 7.27 -23.33
CA ASP A 127 -9.81 7.69 -21.95
C ASP A 127 -9.39 6.55 -21.01
N ARG A 128 -9.56 5.30 -21.46
CA ARG A 128 -9.11 4.07 -20.79
C ARG A 128 -7.96 3.37 -21.54
N LEU A 129 -7.45 3.97 -22.62
CA LEU A 129 -6.38 3.38 -23.44
C LEU A 129 -5.07 4.14 -23.25
N ALA A 130 -4.09 3.47 -22.66
CA ALA A 130 -2.70 3.94 -22.62
C ALA A 130 -1.82 3.16 -23.61
N CYS A 131 -0.73 3.77 -24.06
CA CYS A 131 0.25 3.13 -24.92
C CYS A 131 1.65 3.31 -24.35
N VAL A 132 2.35 2.21 -24.12
CA VAL A 132 3.80 2.20 -23.87
C VAL A 132 4.46 1.70 -25.14
N ASP A 133 5.33 2.53 -25.73
CA ASP A 133 5.99 2.22 -27.01
C ASP A 133 7.14 1.22 -26.79
N VAL A 134 6.78 -0.05 -26.65
CA VAL A 134 7.72 -1.16 -26.43
C VAL A 134 7.93 -1.91 -27.74
N ARG A 135 9.18 -1.89 -28.25
CA ARG A 135 9.56 -2.69 -29.42
C ARG A 135 9.31 -4.17 -29.17
N ASN A 136 8.77 -4.88 -30.16
CA ASN A 136 8.62 -6.33 -30.06
C ASN A 136 10.00 -7.01 -29.96
N PRO A 137 10.30 -7.74 -28.88
CA PRO A 137 11.61 -8.38 -28.73
C PRO A 137 11.74 -9.59 -29.64
N ILE A 138 12.92 -9.77 -30.23
CA ILE A 138 13.25 -10.91 -31.12
C ILE A 138 14.53 -11.61 -30.63
N PHE A 139 15.53 -10.84 -30.20
CA PHE A 139 16.78 -11.34 -29.64
C PHE A 139 16.93 -10.94 -28.18
N GLY A 140 17.85 -11.59 -27.44
CA GLY A 140 18.01 -11.37 -25.98
C GLY A 140 18.12 -9.90 -25.57
N ALA A 141 18.96 -9.11 -26.25
CA ALA A 141 19.12 -7.69 -25.94
C ALA A 141 17.84 -6.84 -26.14
N ASP A 142 16.87 -7.33 -26.94
CA ASP A 142 15.59 -6.66 -27.10
C ASP A 142 14.68 -6.88 -25.88
N PHE A 143 14.83 -7.99 -25.15
CA PHE A 143 14.05 -8.26 -23.94
C PHE A 143 14.48 -7.35 -22.79
N GLU A 144 15.78 -7.09 -22.64
CA GLU A 144 16.28 -6.09 -21.68
C GLU A 144 15.75 -4.69 -22.00
N GLN A 145 15.80 -4.27 -23.28
CA GLN A 145 15.23 -3.00 -23.72
C GLN A 145 13.72 -2.92 -23.48
N ALA A 146 13.01 -4.03 -23.67
CA ALA A 146 11.59 -4.10 -23.39
C ALA A 146 11.31 -3.95 -21.89
N PHE A 147 12.11 -4.60 -21.03
CA PHE A 147 12.03 -4.41 -19.58
C PHE A 147 12.23 -2.94 -19.21
N ASP A 148 13.33 -2.32 -19.65
CA ASP A 148 13.67 -0.94 -19.28
C ASP A 148 12.59 0.05 -19.74
N ALA A 149 12.01 -0.16 -20.93
CA ALA A 149 10.91 0.67 -21.43
C ALA A 149 9.61 0.51 -20.62
N ILE A 150 9.31 -0.72 -20.18
CA ILE A 150 8.16 -1.03 -19.33
C ILE A 150 8.36 -0.42 -17.94
N ASP A 151 9.52 -0.64 -17.33
CA ASP A 151 9.88 -0.13 -16.01
C ASP A 151 9.83 1.42 -15.96
N ALA A 152 10.36 2.08 -16.99
CA ALA A 152 10.30 3.54 -17.12
C ALA A 152 8.87 4.09 -17.22
N ALA A 153 7.88 3.28 -17.60
CA ALA A 153 6.47 3.67 -17.67
C ALA A 153 5.72 3.46 -16.36
N MET A 154 6.24 2.65 -15.44
CA MET A 154 5.58 2.32 -14.16
C MET A 154 5.25 3.56 -13.32
N PRO A 155 6.12 4.58 -13.18
CA PRO A 155 5.77 5.79 -12.44
C PRO A 155 4.48 6.45 -12.93
N GLY A 156 4.25 6.49 -14.25
CA GLY A 156 3.02 7.06 -14.82
C GLY A 156 1.78 6.19 -14.58
N LEU A 157 1.94 4.87 -14.58
CA LEU A 157 0.86 3.93 -14.22
C LEU A 157 0.47 4.07 -12.75
N HIS A 158 1.45 4.23 -11.86
CA HIS A 158 1.21 4.51 -10.44
C HIS A 158 0.56 5.87 -10.22
N GLU A 159 0.95 6.91 -10.97
CA GLU A 159 0.29 8.23 -10.91
C GLU A 159 -1.18 8.15 -11.35
N TRP A 160 -1.47 7.43 -12.43
CA TRP A 160 -2.85 7.17 -12.87
C TRP A 160 -3.65 6.45 -11.78
N LEU A 161 -3.07 5.40 -11.19
CA LEU A 161 -3.72 4.63 -10.13
C LEU A 161 -4.02 5.49 -8.89
N ASP A 162 -3.06 6.29 -8.44
CA ASP A 162 -3.24 7.21 -7.30
C ASP A 162 -4.30 8.26 -7.60
N GLY A 163 -4.37 8.74 -8.85
CA GLY A 163 -5.46 9.58 -9.34
C GLY A 163 -6.81 8.90 -9.16
N ARG A 164 -6.96 7.68 -9.68
CA ARG A 164 -8.21 6.91 -9.59
C ARG A 164 -8.63 6.59 -8.16
N LEU A 165 -7.70 6.21 -7.29
CA LEU A 165 -7.99 5.92 -5.89
C LEU A 165 -8.54 7.14 -5.15
N THR A 166 -8.11 8.34 -5.53
CA THR A 166 -8.46 9.60 -4.85
C THR A 166 -9.56 10.40 -5.56
N GLU A 167 -10.12 9.87 -6.66
CA GLU A 167 -11.23 10.49 -7.37
C GLU A 167 -12.51 10.48 -6.51
N PRO A 168 -13.34 11.55 -6.54
CA PRO A 168 -14.56 11.63 -5.73
C PRO A 168 -15.54 10.46 -5.90
N GLY A 169 -15.51 9.79 -7.06
CA GLY A 169 -16.38 8.66 -7.39
C GLY A 169 -15.88 7.29 -6.91
N PHE A 170 -14.62 7.16 -6.46
CA PHE A 170 -14.05 5.88 -6.03
C PHE A 170 -14.76 5.31 -4.78
N GLY A 171 -15.23 6.20 -3.91
CA GLY A 171 -15.94 5.85 -2.69
C GLY A 171 -15.01 5.34 -1.58
N ARG A 172 -15.58 4.60 -0.64
CA ARG A 172 -14.86 4.08 0.54
C ARG A 172 -14.59 2.59 0.44
N LEU A 173 -13.46 2.19 1.01
CA LEU A 173 -13.12 0.79 1.25
C LEU A 173 -13.62 0.40 2.63
N GLU A 174 -14.18 -0.79 2.74
CA GLU A 174 -14.60 -1.33 4.04
C GLU A 174 -13.38 -1.50 4.96
N THR A 175 -12.29 -2.02 4.40
CA THR A 175 -11.02 -2.24 5.08
C THR A 175 -9.84 -1.91 4.16
N ALA A 176 -8.70 -1.59 4.75
CA ALA A 176 -7.41 -1.51 4.07
C ALA A 176 -6.27 -1.78 5.07
N VAL A 177 -5.14 -2.27 4.58
CA VAL A 177 -3.90 -2.30 5.38
C VAL A 177 -3.09 -1.06 5.01
N GLY A 178 -2.60 -0.34 6.01
CA GLY A 178 -1.72 0.80 5.81
C GLY A 178 -0.59 0.81 6.84
N PHE A 179 0.22 1.85 6.77
CA PHE A 179 1.43 2.00 7.55
C PHE A 179 1.45 3.35 8.26
N ARG A 180 1.79 3.36 9.55
CA ARG A 180 1.76 4.58 10.36
C ARG A 180 2.97 4.65 11.28
N PHE A 181 3.37 5.87 11.64
CA PHE A 181 4.34 6.10 12.70
C PHE A 181 3.79 6.96 13.83
N TRP A 182 4.44 6.81 14.98
CA TRP A 182 4.13 7.42 16.25
C TRP A 182 5.41 7.86 16.95
N THR A 183 5.24 8.71 17.96
CA THR A 183 6.25 8.95 18.98
C THR A 183 5.93 8.11 20.21
N GLY A 184 6.94 7.48 20.81
CA GLY A 184 6.80 6.65 22.01
C GLY A 184 7.78 7.05 23.13
N ALA A 185 7.33 6.88 24.37
CA ALA A 185 8.13 7.05 25.59
C ALA A 185 7.78 5.91 26.55
N SER A 186 8.77 5.42 27.31
CA SER A 186 8.53 4.32 28.26
C SER A 186 7.49 4.71 29.31
N GLY A 187 6.58 3.79 29.62
CA GLY A 187 5.44 3.99 30.51
C GLY A 187 4.25 4.70 29.85
N ASP A 188 4.39 5.26 28.65
CA ASP A 188 3.34 6.05 27.98
C ASP A 188 2.74 5.32 26.76
N VAL A 189 1.60 5.82 26.29
CA VAL A 189 0.94 5.35 25.06
C VAL A 189 1.59 5.94 23.83
N LEU A 190 1.45 5.29 22.68
CA LEU A 190 1.84 5.86 21.38
C LEU A 190 1.05 7.13 21.10
N ARG A 191 1.73 8.15 20.57
CA ARG A 191 1.15 9.48 20.28
C ARG A 191 1.33 9.87 18.84
N SER A 192 0.42 10.71 18.36
CA SER A 192 0.58 11.37 17.07
C SER A 192 1.86 12.21 17.07
N PRO A 193 2.74 12.06 16.07
CA PRO A 193 3.96 12.83 15.95
C PRO A 193 3.68 14.33 15.81
N TYR A 194 2.60 14.69 15.12
CA TYR A 194 2.28 16.09 14.83
C TYR A 194 1.40 16.74 15.90
N LEU A 195 0.62 15.95 16.65
CA LEU A 195 -0.37 16.43 17.62
C LEU A 195 -0.36 15.52 18.86
N SER A 196 0.56 15.73 19.79
CA SER A 196 0.83 14.81 20.91
C SER A 196 -0.34 14.53 21.88
N HIS A 197 -1.37 15.38 21.87
CA HIS A 197 -2.61 15.15 22.62
C HIS A 197 -3.48 14.05 21.99
N ILE A 198 -3.27 13.73 20.71
CA ILE A 198 -3.89 12.61 20.03
C ILE A 198 -3.08 11.35 20.34
N THR A 199 -3.71 10.40 21.02
CA THR A 199 -3.07 9.18 21.53
C THR A 199 -3.66 7.92 20.92
N TRP A 200 -2.93 6.81 21.06
CA TRP A 200 -3.35 5.48 20.66
C TRP A 200 -3.31 4.56 21.89
N PRO A 201 -4.37 4.55 22.71
CA PRO A 201 -4.32 4.01 24.06
C PRO A 201 -4.25 2.48 24.15
N THR A 202 -4.82 1.78 23.17
CA THR A 202 -4.88 0.32 23.11
C THR A 202 -4.60 -0.16 21.69
N LYS A 203 -4.56 -1.47 21.42
CA LYS A 203 -4.39 -2.02 20.06
C LYS A 203 -5.33 -1.38 19.03
N TRP A 204 -6.56 -1.09 19.44
CA TRP A 204 -7.63 -0.56 18.62
C TRP A 204 -7.97 0.88 19.01
N SER A 205 -7.92 1.81 18.07
CA SER A 205 -8.19 3.22 18.33
C SER A 205 -9.18 3.82 17.33
N HIS A 206 -10.08 4.68 17.83
CA HIS A 206 -11.05 5.41 17.03
C HIS A 206 -10.61 6.86 16.87
N ALA A 207 -10.66 7.37 15.65
CA ALA A 207 -10.44 8.77 15.40
C ALA A 207 -11.67 9.56 15.85
N GLU A 208 -11.44 10.58 16.67
CA GLU A 208 -12.49 11.49 17.12
C GLU A 208 -12.51 12.76 16.27
N CYS A 209 -13.68 13.39 16.17
CA CYS A 209 -13.84 14.70 15.56
C CYS A 209 -14.78 15.56 16.41
N ALA A 210 -14.50 16.85 16.52
CA ALA A 210 -15.40 17.81 17.16
C ALA A 210 -16.74 17.92 16.42
N ASN A 211 -16.79 17.61 15.11
CA ASN A 211 -18.02 17.44 14.38
C ASN A 211 -18.45 15.96 14.38
N PRO A 212 -19.54 15.59 15.07
CA PRO A 212 -20.02 14.20 15.13
C PRO A 212 -20.54 13.68 13.79
N GLU A 213 -20.79 14.54 12.80
CA GLU A 213 -21.17 14.12 11.44
C GLU A 213 -19.97 13.65 10.61
N HIS A 214 -18.73 13.89 11.06
CA HIS A 214 -17.52 13.42 10.40
C HIS A 214 -17.16 11.99 10.81
N VAL A 215 -18.15 11.10 10.68
CA VAL A 215 -18.04 9.70 11.06
C VAL A 215 -18.43 8.84 9.86
N PRO A 216 -17.45 8.40 9.05
CA PRO A 216 -15.99 8.66 9.08
C PRO A 216 -15.59 10.06 8.67
N PRO A 217 -14.31 10.41 8.89
CA PRO A 217 -13.74 11.68 8.48
C PRO A 217 -14.21 12.16 7.10
N ALA A 218 -14.69 13.40 7.05
CA ALA A 218 -15.18 14.03 5.83
C ALA A 218 -14.02 14.53 4.95
N PRO A 219 -14.06 14.35 3.62
CA PRO A 219 -13.06 14.94 2.71
C PRO A 219 -12.83 16.43 3.04
N GLY A 220 -11.57 16.84 3.18
CA GLY A 220 -11.21 18.22 3.54
C GLY A 220 -11.22 18.57 5.04
N CYS A 221 -11.64 17.66 5.93
CA CYS A 221 -11.41 17.78 7.38
C CYS A 221 -10.14 17.04 7.80
N GLU A 222 -9.39 17.51 8.80
CA GLU A 222 -8.15 16.86 9.24
C GLU A 222 -8.36 15.68 10.21
N CYS A 223 -9.61 15.35 10.59
CA CYS A 223 -9.90 14.21 11.45
C CYS A 223 -9.60 12.86 10.76
N GLY A 224 -9.35 11.82 11.55
CA GLY A 224 -9.06 10.48 11.03
C GLY A 224 -7.67 9.95 11.35
N TRP A 225 -7.51 8.63 11.24
CA TRP A 225 -6.20 7.99 11.27
C TRP A 225 -5.59 8.00 9.88
N TYR A 226 -4.56 8.81 9.73
CA TYR A 226 -3.66 8.78 8.58
C TYR A 226 -2.76 7.57 8.62
N ALA A 227 -2.61 6.94 7.47
CA ALA A 227 -1.65 5.89 7.21
C ALA A 227 -1.15 6.01 5.77
N ASP A 228 0.15 5.89 5.60
CA ASP A 228 0.79 5.67 4.32
C ASP A 228 0.30 4.35 3.72
N ILE A 229 0.15 4.33 2.39
CA ILE A 229 -0.13 3.09 1.65
C ILE A 229 1.14 2.23 1.58
N GLU A 230 2.32 2.87 1.49
CA GLU A 230 3.60 2.21 1.27
C GLU A 230 4.51 2.34 2.50
N VAL A 231 5.23 1.26 2.85
CA VAL A 231 6.19 1.31 3.94
C VAL A 231 7.33 2.29 3.65
N ALA A 232 7.75 2.40 2.38
CA ALA A 232 8.84 3.29 2.00
C ALA A 232 8.51 4.76 2.31
N ASP A 233 7.27 5.17 2.03
CA ASP A 233 6.76 6.50 2.31
C ASP A 233 6.65 6.74 3.82
N LEU A 234 6.13 5.76 4.58
CA LEU A 234 6.13 5.76 6.04
C LEU A 234 7.54 6.01 6.59
N ILE A 235 8.52 5.22 6.15
CA ILE A 235 9.89 5.25 6.68
C ILE A 235 10.56 6.57 6.30
N ALA A 236 10.38 7.04 5.07
CA ALA A 236 10.88 8.34 4.64
C ALA A 236 10.29 9.48 5.50
N ARG A 237 8.99 9.43 5.77
CA ARG A 237 8.27 10.38 6.62
C ARG A 237 8.77 10.36 8.06
N ALA A 238 8.86 9.18 8.66
CA ALA A 238 9.33 9.01 10.04
C ALA A 238 10.78 9.51 10.19
N ARG A 239 11.68 9.21 9.25
CA ARG A 239 13.07 9.73 9.27
C ARG A 239 13.15 11.24 9.03
N GLY A 240 12.19 11.82 8.32
CA GLY A 240 12.07 13.27 8.14
C GLY A 240 11.56 14.01 9.39
N PHE A 241 10.92 13.31 10.31
CA PHE A 241 10.22 13.88 11.47
C PHE A 241 11.06 13.92 12.76
N PRO A 242 11.03 15.06 13.49
CA PRO A 242 11.57 16.36 13.12
C PRO A 242 13.10 16.32 13.32
N ARG A 243 13.84 16.35 12.21
CA ARG A 243 15.31 16.32 12.19
C ARG A 243 15.95 17.34 13.15
N VAL A 244 15.42 18.58 13.17
CA VAL A 244 15.88 19.66 14.06
C VAL A 244 15.64 19.35 15.54
N ALA A 245 14.49 18.76 15.91
CA ALA A 245 14.22 18.42 17.31
C ALA A 245 15.14 17.28 17.80
N ARG A 246 15.43 16.28 16.95
CA ARG A 246 16.42 15.22 17.25
C ARG A 246 17.83 15.80 17.39
N ASP A 247 18.23 16.69 16.50
CA ASP A 247 19.58 17.29 16.51
C ASP A 247 19.78 18.23 17.72
N VAL A 248 18.77 19.04 18.07
CA VAL A 248 18.78 19.95 19.23
C VAL A 248 18.71 19.19 20.56
N ALA A 249 17.97 18.08 20.61
CA ALA A 249 17.94 17.15 21.74
C ALA A 249 19.31 16.48 21.98
N ARG A 250 19.98 16.02 20.92
CA ARG A 250 21.35 15.45 21.00
C ARG A 250 22.38 16.46 21.49
N LEU A 251 22.13 17.76 21.31
CA LEU A 251 22.95 18.85 21.83
C LEU A 251 22.59 19.27 23.27
N GLY A 252 21.62 18.60 23.91
CA GLY A 252 21.20 18.84 25.30
C GLY A 252 20.44 20.15 25.52
N VAL A 253 19.89 20.74 24.45
CA VAL A 253 19.24 22.06 24.49
C VAL A 253 17.75 21.95 24.86
N VAL A 254 17.09 20.84 24.50
CA VAL A 254 15.69 20.53 24.83
C VAL A 254 15.54 19.01 24.97
N ASP A 255 14.90 18.51 26.03
CA ASP A 255 14.50 17.10 26.09
C ASP A 255 13.30 16.88 25.16
N PRO A 256 13.39 15.96 24.18
CA PRO A 256 12.25 15.64 23.35
C PRO A 256 11.21 14.95 24.23
N PRO A 257 9.91 15.24 24.05
CA PRO A 257 8.85 14.62 24.85
C PRO A 257 8.62 13.13 24.51
N TRP A 258 9.55 12.49 23.81
CA TRP A 258 9.50 11.12 23.33
C TRP A 258 10.93 10.55 23.16
N SER A 259 11.07 9.25 23.35
CA SER A 259 12.36 8.52 23.32
C SER A 259 12.58 7.78 22.01
N TYR A 260 11.50 7.30 21.36
CA TYR A 260 11.58 6.47 20.16
C TYR A 260 10.60 6.92 19.07
N LEU A 261 11.03 6.76 17.82
CA LEU A 261 10.13 6.72 16.68
C LEU A 261 9.67 5.28 16.51
N VAL A 262 8.36 5.08 16.58
CA VAL A 262 7.73 3.78 16.43
C VAL A 262 6.98 3.81 15.12
N VAL A 263 7.18 2.83 14.26
CA VAL A 263 6.37 2.65 13.05
C VAL A 263 5.58 1.35 13.15
N GLY A 264 4.63 1.13 12.27
CA GLY A 264 3.86 -0.10 12.30
C GLY A 264 2.86 -0.25 11.18
N LYS A 265 2.44 -1.50 11.01
CA LYS A 265 1.39 -1.93 10.09
C LYS A 265 0.05 -1.87 10.81
N VAL A 266 -0.95 -1.28 10.18
CA VAL A 266 -2.28 -1.06 10.76
C VAL A 266 -3.37 -1.62 9.86
N GLN A 267 -4.33 -2.31 10.47
CA GLN A 267 -5.60 -2.61 9.84
C GLN A 267 -6.53 -1.41 9.99
N LEU A 268 -7.06 -0.92 8.89
CA LEU A 268 -7.95 0.23 8.84
C LEU A 268 -9.36 -0.22 8.47
N PHE A 269 -10.35 0.51 8.98
CA PHE A 269 -11.77 0.30 8.70
C PHE A 269 -12.45 1.61 8.32
N ASP A 270 -13.39 1.50 7.37
CA ASP A 270 -14.12 2.62 6.77
C ASP A 270 -13.16 3.66 6.20
N VAL A 271 -12.42 3.21 5.19
CA VAL A 271 -11.21 3.84 4.68
C VAL A 271 -11.54 4.71 3.49
N LEU A 272 -11.04 5.93 3.53
CA LEU A 272 -11.06 6.88 2.44
C LEU A 272 -9.61 7.05 1.92
N PRO A 273 -9.30 6.61 0.69
CA PRO A 273 -8.09 7.05 0.03
C PRO A 273 -8.20 8.55 -0.26
N PHE A 274 -7.14 9.30 -0.01
CA PHE A 274 -7.13 10.73 -0.28
C PHE A 274 -5.71 11.19 -0.63
N ARG A 275 -5.59 12.32 -1.32
CA ARG A 275 -4.31 12.97 -1.56
C ARG A 275 -4.10 14.07 -0.51
N PRO A 276 -3.01 14.01 0.29
CA PRO A 276 -2.68 15.06 1.26
C PRO A 276 -2.57 16.45 0.60
N PRO A 277 -3.05 17.52 1.26
CA PRO A 277 -2.90 18.87 0.73
C PRO A 277 -1.42 19.28 0.72
N PRO A 278 -0.97 20.17 -0.20
CA PRO A 278 0.43 20.60 -0.29
C PRO A 278 1.00 21.24 0.97
N THR A 279 0.13 21.68 1.89
CA THR A 279 0.49 22.27 3.19
C THR A 279 0.91 21.22 4.22
N MET A 280 0.56 19.96 4.01
CA MET A 280 1.06 18.84 4.81
C MET A 280 2.43 18.43 4.25
N VAL A 281 3.47 18.47 5.09
CA VAL A 281 4.83 18.00 4.74
C VAL A 281 4.84 16.47 4.71
N ILE A 282 4.26 15.94 3.64
CA ILE A 282 3.76 14.56 3.53
C ILE A 282 4.06 14.04 2.11
N SER A 283 4.08 12.70 1.92
CA SER A 283 4.26 12.05 0.61
C SER A 283 3.29 12.62 -0.45
N PRO A 284 3.74 12.85 -1.70
CA PRO A 284 2.85 13.29 -2.79
C PRO A 284 1.85 12.22 -3.24
N ARG A 285 1.98 10.99 -2.74
CA ARG A 285 1.15 9.84 -3.10
C ARG A 285 -0.16 9.80 -2.31
N ALA A 286 -1.07 8.94 -2.75
CA ALA A 286 -2.31 8.68 -2.03
C ALA A 286 -2.03 8.08 -0.65
N GLU A 287 -2.83 8.47 0.34
CA GLU A 287 -2.83 7.94 1.69
C GLU A 287 -4.18 7.37 2.05
N TYR A 288 -4.20 6.52 3.08
CA TYR A 288 -5.44 6.13 3.73
C TYR A 288 -5.77 7.05 4.88
N ARG A 289 -7.07 7.35 4.98
CA ARG A 289 -7.66 7.94 6.16
C ARG A 289 -8.82 7.10 6.64
N ALA A 290 -8.76 6.68 7.89
CA ALA A 290 -9.73 5.75 8.45
C ALA A 290 -10.38 6.27 9.72
N ARG A 291 -11.55 5.72 10.04
CA ARG A 291 -12.22 5.96 11.32
C ARG A 291 -11.60 5.14 12.44
N LEU A 292 -11.38 3.86 12.19
CA LEU A 292 -10.87 2.90 13.15
C LEU A 292 -9.57 2.31 12.60
N GLY A 293 -8.57 2.22 13.47
CA GLY A 293 -7.32 1.55 13.20
C GLY A 293 -7.00 0.52 14.28
N GLY A 294 -6.46 -0.62 13.86
CA GLY A 294 -5.88 -1.63 14.73
C GLY A 294 -4.41 -1.83 14.41
N ILE A 295 -3.56 -1.85 15.42
CA ILE A 295 -2.14 -2.17 15.24
C ILE A 295 -2.02 -3.67 14.98
N LEU A 296 -1.37 -4.03 13.87
CA LEU A 296 -1.04 -5.42 13.54
C LEU A 296 0.39 -5.75 13.97
N GLU A 297 1.30 -4.80 13.78
CA GLU A 297 2.72 -4.98 13.98
C GLU A 297 3.39 -3.62 14.25
N LEU A 298 4.46 -3.61 15.04
CA LEU A 298 5.23 -2.42 15.35
C LEU A 298 6.71 -2.64 15.06
N GLY A 299 7.44 -1.54 14.87
CA GLY A 299 8.88 -1.54 14.78
C GLY A 299 9.50 -0.28 15.38
N LEU A 300 10.67 -0.43 15.99
CA LEU A 300 11.45 0.70 16.50
C LEU A 300 12.45 1.19 15.45
N LEU A 301 12.32 2.45 15.03
CA LEU A 301 13.08 3.00 13.91
C LEU A 301 14.44 3.58 14.35
N ASP A 302 15.49 3.22 13.60
CA ASP A 302 16.86 3.72 13.77
C ASP A 302 17.40 3.56 15.22
N THR A 303 17.21 2.39 15.83
CA THR A 303 17.73 2.10 17.17
C THR A 303 19.06 1.34 17.10
N ASP A 304 19.80 1.28 18.20
CA ASP A 304 21.03 0.51 18.32
C ASP A 304 20.80 -0.91 18.87
N GLY A 305 19.54 -1.30 19.07
CA GLY A 305 19.17 -2.57 19.71
C GLY A 305 19.64 -2.69 21.17
N GLY A 306 19.97 -1.56 21.83
CA GLY A 306 20.44 -1.56 23.21
C GLY A 306 19.39 -2.02 24.23
N PRO A 307 19.78 -2.30 25.49
CA PRO A 307 18.88 -2.83 26.52
C PRO A 307 17.63 -1.98 26.77
N GLU A 308 17.75 -0.66 26.65
CA GLU A 308 16.62 0.28 26.80
C GLU A 308 15.62 0.15 25.64
N ALA A 309 16.11 0.03 24.40
CA ALA A 309 15.28 -0.17 23.23
C ALA A 309 14.56 -1.52 23.27
N VAL A 310 15.25 -2.58 23.70
CA VAL A 310 14.66 -3.91 23.88
C VAL A 310 13.56 -3.89 24.95
N ALA A 311 13.82 -3.25 26.11
CA ALA A 311 12.82 -3.13 27.17
C ALA A 311 11.60 -2.32 26.71
N PHE A 312 11.81 -1.23 25.97
CA PHE A 312 10.72 -0.45 25.40
C PHE A 312 9.91 -1.24 24.36
N GLY A 313 10.57 -2.03 23.51
CA GLY A 313 9.90 -2.92 22.56
C GLY A 313 9.04 -3.98 23.26
N GLN A 314 9.54 -4.58 24.34
CA GLN A 314 8.75 -5.51 25.17
C GLN A 314 7.52 -4.84 25.79
N GLU A 315 7.68 -3.61 26.31
CA GLU A 315 6.57 -2.83 26.85
C GLU A 315 5.47 -2.59 25.80
N LEU A 316 5.84 -2.21 24.57
CA LEU A 316 4.89 -2.02 23.48
C LEU A 316 4.20 -3.33 23.10
N SER A 317 4.96 -4.43 23.02
CA SER A 317 4.43 -5.75 22.67
C SER A 317 3.37 -6.19 23.68
N GLU A 318 3.64 -6.05 24.97
CA GLU A 318 2.67 -6.37 26.04
C GLU A 318 1.45 -5.45 26.01
N ARG A 319 1.66 -4.14 25.81
CA ARG A 319 0.57 -3.14 25.81
C ARG A 319 -0.39 -3.31 24.64
N TYR A 320 0.15 -3.58 23.45
CA TYR A 320 -0.62 -3.62 22.21
C TYR A 320 -0.93 -5.04 21.74
N ASP A 321 -0.39 -6.07 22.38
CA ASP A 321 -0.57 -7.49 22.02
C ASP A 321 -0.19 -7.72 20.54
N VAL A 322 1.02 -7.30 20.17
CA VAL A 322 1.58 -7.40 18.82
C VAL A 322 3.08 -7.68 18.86
N GLU A 323 3.61 -8.19 17.77
CA GLU A 323 5.05 -8.30 17.57
C GLU A 323 5.68 -6.90 17.38
N VAL A 324 6.87 -6.72 17.95
CA VAL A 324 7.66 -5.50 17.83
C VAL A 324 9.03 -5.86 17.26
N LEU A 325 9.29 -5.41 16.03
CA LEU A 325 10.52 -5.68 15.31
C LEU A 325 11.58 -4.58 15.53
N ASP A 326 12.85 -4.97 15.48
CA ASP A 326 13.95 -3.99 15.32
C ASP A 326 14.13 -3.73 13.82
N ILE A 327 13.61 -2.59 13.35
CA ILE A 327 13.55 -2.23 11.92
C ILE A 327 14.70 -1.30 11.51
N SER A 328 15.81 -1.39 12.23
CA SER A 328 17.03 -0.66 11.89
C SER A 328 17.57 -1.05 10.50
N ASP A 329 17.13 -2.20 9.96
CA ASP A 329 17.30 -2.59 8.56
C ASP A 329 15.95 -2.65 7.80
N ARG A 330 15.90 -2.05 6.60
CA ARG A 330 14.67 -1.58 5.92
C ARG A 330 13.69 -2.66 5.44
N GLY A 331 14.06 -3.95 5.43
CA GLY A 331 13.30 -5.02 4.78
C GLY A 331 12.23 -5.71 5.63
N LEU A 332 12.20 -5.51 6.95
CA LEU A 332 11.47 -6.43 7.85
C LEU A 332 9.95 -6.22 7.91
N LEU A 333 9.44 -5.04 7.54
CA LEU A 333 7.99 -4.76 7.56
C LEU A 333 7.26 -5.24 6.29
N ASP A 334 8.01 -5.46 5.19
CA ASP A 334 7.47 -5.83 3.86
C ASP A 334 7.35 -7.34 3.64
N ASP A 335 8.12 -8.16 4.39
CA ASP A 335 8.33 -9.58 4.10
C ASP A 335 7.08 -10.49 4.30
N PHE A 336 5.95 -9.95 4.74
CA PHE A 336 4.73 -10.73 4.95
C PHE A 336 3.45 -10.00 4.50
N ALA A 337 3.22 -10.00 3.19
CA ALA A 337 1.86 -10.09 2.65
C ALA A 337 1.28 -11.46 3.07
N PRO A 338 -0.05 -11.59 3.31
CA PRO A 338 -0.60 -12.82 3.83
C PRO A 338 -0.31 -13.96 2.85
N GLY A 339 0.49 -14.93 3.29
CA GLY A 339 0.49 -16.25 2.67
C GLY A 339 -0.93 -16.78 2.74
N THR A 340 -1.63 -16.76 1.60
CA THR A 340 -2.77 -17.65 1.41
C THR A 340 -2.22 -19.06 1.58
N GLY A 341 -2.54 -19.69 2.71
CA GLY A 341 -2.22 -21.09 2.93
C GLY A 341 -2.85 -21.95 1.84
N GLY A 342 -2.07 -22.88 1.31
CA GLY A 342 -2.50 -23.90 0.35
C GLY A 342 -1.75 -23.81 -0.97
#